data_AF-F4MVH5-F1
#
_entry.id   AF-F4MVH5-F1
#
_cell.length_a   1.000
_cell.length_b   1.000
_cell.length_c   1.000
_cell.angle_alpha   90.00
_cell.angle_beta   90.00
_cell.angle_gamma   90.00
#
_symmetry.space_group_name_H-M   'P 1'
#
loop_
_entity.id
_entity.type
_entity.pdbx_description
1 polymer ?
#
loop_
_entity_poly.entity_id
_entity_poly.type
_entity_poly.pdbx_seq_one_letter_code
_entity_poly.pdbx_strand_id
1 'polypeptide(L)'
;MLRIAPVAVILVAENLGHIKAVAGMTGQNLDPYMRRAFVGDGLATMLSGSVGGTGVTTYAENIGVMAVTKIYSTLVFVAAALVAILLGFSPKFGALIHTIPGPVLGGASIVVSVLLR
;
A
#
# COMPACT_ATOMS: atom_id res chain seq x y z
N MET A 1 19.72 -11.95 -4.93
CA MET A 1 18.52 -12.00 -5.81
C MET A 1 17.66 -13.25 -5.57
N LEU A 2 18.21 -14.47 -5.56
CA LEU A 2 17.42 -15.71 -5.34
C LEU A 2 16.63 -15.77 -4.00
N ARG A 3 17.07 -15.08 -2.95
CA ARG A 3 16.38 -15.01 -1.65
C ARG A 3 15.08 -14.17 -1.64
N ILE A 4 14.88 -13.32 -2.65
CA ILE A 4 13.71 -12.40 -2.76
C ILE A 4 12.63 -13.00 -3.66
N ALA A 5 12.96 -14.01 -4.46
CA ALA A 5 12.03 -14.68 -5.37
C ALA A 5 10.79 -15.27 -4.67
N PRO A 6 10.88 -15.87 -3.46
CA PRO A 6 9.69 -16.33 -2.74
C PRO A 6 8.76 -15.19 -2.32
N VAL A 7 9.33 -14.02 -2.00
CA VAL A 7 8.57 -12.83 -1.59
C VAL A 7 7.72 -12.33 -2.75
N ALA A 8 8.25 -12.34 -3.98
CA ALA A 8 7.48 -11.95 -5.17
C ALA A 8 6.23 -12.83 -5.39
N VAL A 9 6.31 -14.13 -5.11
CA VAL A 9 5.16 -15.05 -5.22
C VAL A 9 4.10 -14.71 -4.17
N ILE A 10 4.52 -14.39 -2.94
CA ILE A 10 3.62 -13.98 -1.86
C ILE A 10 2.91 -12.67 -2.21
N LEU A 11 3.65 -11.68 -2.73
CA LEU A 11 3.09 -10.38 -3.13
C LEU A 11 2.03 -10.52 -4.24
N VAL A 12 2.23 -11.43 -5.19
CA VAL A 12 1.22 -11.72 -6.23
C VAL A 12 -0.06 -12.29 -5.62
N ALA A 13 0.06 -13.24 -4.69
CA ALA A 13 -1.09 -13.82 -4.00
C ALA A 13 -1.81 -12.79 -3.12
N GLU A 14 -1.07 -11.91 -2.45
CA GLU A 14 -1.58 -10.83 -1.61
C GLU A 14 -2.35 -9.80 -2.45
N ASN A 15 -1.76 -9.31 -3.54
CA ASN A 15 -2.38 -8.30 -4.40
C ASN A 15 -3.64 -8.87 -5.09
N LEU A 16 -3.67 -10.17 -5.41
CA LEU A 16 -4.90 -10.84 -5.86
C LEU A 16 -6.01 -10.77 -4.80
N GLY A 17 -5.66 -11.07 -3.54
CA GLY A 17 -6.58 -10.98 -2.41
C GLY A 17 -7.14 -9.57 -2.24
N HIS A 18 -6.29 -8.55 -2.34
CA HIS A 18 -6.69 -7.15 -2.26
C HIS A 18 -7.68 -6.74 -3.36
N ILE A 19 -7.40 -7.10 -4.62
CA ILE A 19 -8.29 -6.76 -5.73
C ILE A 19 -9.64 -7.46 -5.59
N LYS A 20 -9.66 -8.73 -5.14
CA LYS A 20 -10.90 -9.47 -4.88
C LYS A 20 -11.69 -8.89 -3.69
N ALA A 21 -11.01 -8.43 -2.63
CA ALA A 21 -11.65 -7.76 -1.52
C ALA A 21 -12.33 -6.45 -1.96
N VAL A 22 -11.63 -5.61 -2.73
CA VAL A 22 -12.18 -4.37 -3.26
C VAL A 22 -13.34 -4.64 -4.25
N ALA A 23 -13.23 -5.68 -5.09
CA ALA A 23 -14.31 -6.11 -5.98
C ALA A 23 -15.57 -6.51 -5.19
N GLY A 24 -15.40 -7.26 -4.09
CA GLY A 24 -16.49 -7.64 -3.20
C GLY A 24 -17.14 -6.45 -2.48
N MET A 25 -16.36 -5.44 -2.09
CA MET A 25 -16.86 -4.24 -1.42
C MET A 25 -17.56 -3.25 -2.35
N THR A 26 -17.11 -3.17 -3.61
CA THR A 26 -17.64 -2.26 -4.64
C THR A 26 -18.77 -2.87 -5.46
N GLY A 27 -18.90 -4.20 -5.45
CA GLY A 27 -19.84 -4.94 -6.31
C GLY A 27 -19.48 -4.90 -7.80
N GLN A 28 -18.27 -4.48 -8.14
CA GLN A 28 -17.81 -4.32 -9.52
C GLN A 28 -16.86 -5.45 -9.91
N ASN A 29 -16.95 -5.89 -11.18
CA ASN A 29 -16.02 -6.88 -11.70
C ASN A 29 -14.68 -6.21 -12.07
N LEU A 30 -13.66 -6.43 -11.23
CA LEU A 30 -12.31 -5.91 -11.41
C LEU A 30 -11.36 -6.86 -12.16
N ASP A 31 -11.82 -8.05 -12.54
CA ASP A 31 -11.00 -9.07 -13.23
C ASP A 31 -10.36 -8.56 -14.54
N PRO A 32 -11.03 -7.73 -15.37
CA PRO A 32 -10.41 -7.14 -16.55
C PRO A 32 -9.22 -6.22 -16.24
N TYR A 33 -9.19 -5.64 -15.04
CA TYR A 33 -8.14 -4.73 -14.58
C TYR A 33 -7.01 -5.44 -13.84
N MET A 34 -7.20 -6.71 -13.45
CA MET A 34 -6.24 -7.53 -12.71
C MET A 34 -4.84 -7.52 -13.36
N ARG A 35 -4.77 -7.70 -14.68
CA ARG A 35 -3.50 -7.66 -15.42
C ARG A 35 -2.81 -6.29 -15.31
N ARG A 36 -3.59 -5.21 -15.41
CA ARG A 36 -3.07 -3.84 -15.32
C ARG A 36 -2.59 -3.54 -13.90
N ALA A 37 -3.28 -4.06 -12.88
CA ALA A 37 -2.89 -3.91 -11.49
C ALA A 37 -1.55 -4.60 -11.20
N PHE A 38 -1.35 -5.85 -11.63
CA PHE A 38 -0.06 -6.54 -11.47
C PHE A 38 1.09 -5.86 -12.20
N VAL A 39 0.86 -5.38 -13.44
CA VAL A 39 1.88 -4.64 -14.18
C VAL A 39 2.20 -3.31 -13.49
N GLY A 40 1.19 -2.60 -12.99
CA GLY A 40 1.37 -1.36 -12.23
C GLY A 40 2.20 -1.57 -10.97
N ASP A 41 1.90 -2.63 -10.22
CA ASP A 41 2.61 -3.01 -8.99
C ASP A 41 4.08 -3.41 -9.25
N GLY A 42 4.30 -4.19 -10.30
CA GLY A 42 5.65 -4.55 -10.75
C GLY A 42 6.46 -3.32 -11.17
N LEU A 43 5.87 -2.42 -11.97
CA LEU A 43 6.53 -1.18 -12.39
C LEU A 43 6.82 -0.25 -11.20
N ALA A 44 5.88 -0.11 -10.27
CA ALA A 44 6.06 0.69 -9.06
C ALA A 44 7.19 0.12 -8.19
N THR A 45 7.26 -1.20 -8.04
CA THR A 45 8.35 -1.89 -7.34
C THR A 45 9.69 -1.72 -8.04
N MET A 46 9.74 -1.83 -9.37
CA MET A 46 10.97 -1.60 -10.14
C MET A 46 11.47 -0.15 -10.01
N LEU A 47 10.56 0.84 -10.05
CA LEU A 47 10.90 2.25 -9.87
C LEU A 47 11.33 2.55 -8.43
N SER A 48 10.64 1.99 -7.43
CA SER A 48 11.03 2.13 -6.02
C SER A 48 12.43 1.55 -5.80
N GLY A 49 12.66 0.32 -6.26
CA GLY A 49 13.95 -0.36 -6.12
C GLY A 49 15.10 0.35 -6.85
N SER A 50 14.84 0.99 -8.00
CA SER A 50 15.89 1.71 -8.74
C SER A 50 16.35 2.99 -8.04
N VAL A 51 15.49 3.60 -7.22
CA VAL A 51 15.79 4.79 -6.40
C VAL A 51 16.24 4.41 -4.98
N GLY A 52 16.44 3.11 -4.71
CA GLY A 52 16.89 2.59 -3.41
C GLY A 52 15.76 2.38 -2.38
N GLY A 53 14.51 2.46 -2.81
CA GLY A 53 13.33 2.10 -2.03
C GLY A 53 13.12 0.59 -1.90
N THR A 54 12.09 0.20 -1.13
CA THR A 54 11.70 -1.20 -0.93
C THR A 54 10.68 -1.65 -1.96
N GLY A 55 10.41 -2.96 -2.01
CA GLY A 55 9.24 -3.46 -2.75
C GLY A 55 7.96 -2.82 -2.22
N VAL A 56 7.08 -2.42 -3.12
CA VAL A 56 5.81 -1.78 -2.80
C VAL A 56 4.67 -2.70 -3.23
N THR A 57 3.55 -2.62 -2.51
CA THR A 57 2.33 -3.38 -2.80
C THR A 57 1.11 -2.56 -2.36
N THR A 58 -0.08 -3.02 -2.72
CA THR A 58 -1.34 -2.44 -2.24
C THR A 58 -1.46 -2.60 -0.72
N TYR A 59 -1.80 -1.52 -0.01
CA TYR A 59 -1.99 -1.54 1.45
C TYR A 59 -3.36 -2.07 1.86
N ALA A 60 -3.38 -3.15 2.64
CA ALA A 60 -4.60 -3.75 3.22
C ALA A 60 -5.34 -2.76 4.14
N GLU A 61 -4.58 -1.93 4.84
CA GLU A 61 -5.06 -0.85 5.71
C GLU A 61 -6.00 0.10 4.97
N ASN A 62 -5.59 0.52 3.78
CA ASN A 62 -6.36 1.46 2.97
C ASN A 62 -7.66 0.81 2.47
N ILE A 63 -7.66 -0.51 2.24
CA ILE A 63 -8.86 -1.27 1.88
C ILE A 63 -9.83 -1.33 3.07
N GLY A 64 -9.32 -1.52 4.29
CA GLY A 64 -10.12 -1.42 5.52
C GLY A 64 -10.79 -0.05 5.68
N VAL A 65 -10.05 1.04 5.42
CA VAL A 65 -10.60 2.40 5.45
C VAL A 65 -11.68 2.59 4.38
N MET A 66 -11.49 2.07 3.17
CA MET A 66 -12.51 2.10 2.11
C MET A 66 -13.77 1.34 2.51
N ALA A 67 -13.64 0.20 3.20
CA ALA A 67 -14.77 -0.60 3.67
C ALA A 67 -15.68 0.16 4.64
N VAL A 68 -15.08 0.98 5.51
CA VAL A 68 -15.77 1.81 6.52
C VAL A 68 -16.31 3.10 5.91
N THR A 69 -15.48 3.82 5.15
CA THR A 69 -15.83 5.15 4.61
C THR A 69 -16.76 5.07 3.39
N LYS A 70 -16.82 3.92 2.70
CA LYS A 70 -17.56 3.73 1.43
C LYS A 70 -17.11 4.68 0.31
N ILE A 71 -15.90 5.24 0.40
CA ILE A 71 -15.31 6.10 -0.63
C ILE A 71 -14.31 5.27 -1.43
N TYR A 72 -14.66 4.93 -2.68
CA TYR A 72 -13.83 4.11 -3.58
C TYR A 72 -13.22 4.92 -4.73
N SER A 73 -13.16 6.25 -4.60
CA SER A 73 -12.70 7.13 -5.66
C SER A 73 -11.18 7.08 -5.84
N THR A 74 -10.71 6.78 -7.06
CA THR A 74 -9.28 6.77 -7.40
C THR A 74 -8.62 8.14 -7.22
N LEU A 75 -9.38 9.23 -7.31
CA LEU A 75 -8.86 10.60 -7.13
C LEU A 75 -8.34 10.85 -5.71
N VAL A 76 -8.92 10.17 -4.71
CA VAL A 76 -8.47 10.27 -3.32
C VAL A 76 -7.04 9.74 -3.18
N PHE A 77 -6.72 8.65 -3.88
CA PHE A 77 -5.36 8.10 -3.90
C PHE A 77 -4.35 9.01 -4.60
N VAL A 78 -4.76 9.72 -5.66
CA VAL A 78 -3.91 10.71 -6.32
C VAL A 78 -3.62 11.89 -5.40
N ALA A 79 -4.64 12.42 -4.73
CA ALA A 79 -4.48 13.50 -3.76
C ALA A 79 -3.57 13.07 -2.59
N ALA A 80 -3.79 11.87 -2.05
CA ALA A 80 -2.95 11.30 -0.99
C ALA A 80 -1.48 11.14 -1.44
N ALA A 81 -1.24 10.66 -2.67
CA ALA A 81 0.10 10.54 -3.22
C ALA A 81 0.80 11.91 -3.34
N LEU A 82 0.10 12.94 -3.81
CA LEU A 82 0.65 14.30 -3.88
C LEU A 82 1.01 14.84 -2.49
N VAL A 83 0.14 14.66 -1.50
CA VAL A 83 0.41 15.04 -0.10
C VAL A 83 1.63 14.28 0.44
N ALA A 84 1.72 12.97 0.20
CA ALA A 84 2.85 12.16 0.63
C ALA A 84 4.17 12.63 0.00
N ILE A 85 4.17 12.97 -1.30
CA ILE A 85 5.34 13.54 -1.99
C ILE A 85 5.75 14.87 -1.35
N LEU A 86 4.80 15.79 -1.14
CA LEU A 86 5.07 17.09 -0.53
C LEU A 86 5.64 16.97 0.89
N LEU A 87 5.09 16.06 1.70
CA LEU A 87 5.59 15.79 3.05
C LEU A 87 6.94 15.06 3.03
N GLY A 88 7.17 14.18 2.06
CA GLY A 88 8.43 13.46 1.88
C GLY A 88 9.61 14.39 1.57
N PHE A 89 9.36 15.48 0.83
CA PHE A 89 10.36 16.52 0.59
C PHE A 89 10.52 17.51 1.75
N SER A 90 9.72 17.41 2.81
CA SER A 90 9.80 18.31 3.97
C SER A 90 10.75 17.75 5.05
N PRO A 91 11.95 18.32 5.22
CA PRO A 91 12.89 17.84 6.24
C PRO A 91 12.36 18.03 7.68
N LYS A 92 11.48 19.02 7.91
CA LYS A 92 10.81 19.22 9.21
C LYS A 92 9.89 18.07 9.56
N PHE A 93 9.17 17.55 8.57
CA PHE A 93 8.27 16.41 8.79
C PHE A 93 9.05 15.12 9.06
N GLY A 94 10.15 14.90 8.32
CA GLY A 94 11.07 13.79 8.60
C GLY A 94 11.64 13.86 10.03
N ALA A 95 12.09 15.04 10.47
CA ALA A 95 12.57 15.24 11.83
C ALA A 95 11.49 14.92 12.89
N LEU A 96 10.24 15.31 12.65
CA LEU A 96 9.13 14.99 13.54
C LEU A 96 8.91 13.47 13.66
N ILE A 97 8.94 12.73 12.55
CA ILE A 97 8.80 11.26 12.57
C ILE A 97 9.92 10.64 13.41
N HIS A 98 11.15 11.14 13.30
CA HIS A 98 12.28 10.65 14.09
C HIS A 98 12.18 10.95 15.59
N THR A 99 11.31 11.87 16.01
CA THR A 99 11.03 12.09 17.45
C THR A 99 10.10 11.03 18.05
N ILE A 100 9.38 10.27 17.22
CA ILE A 100 8.41 9.28 17.69
C ILE A 100 9.17 8.07 18.25
N PRO A 101 8.93 7.67 19.52
CA PRO A 101 9.58 6.51 20.10
C PRO A 101 9.24 5.22 19.36
N GLY A 102 10.25 4.36 19.15
CA GLY A 102 10.08 3.03 18.52
C GLY A 102 8.94 2.19 19.10
N PRO A 103 8.74 2.14 20.44
CA PRO A 103 7.61 1.41 21.04
C PRO A 103 6.23 1.92 20.59
N VAL A 104 6.08 3.22 20.30
CA VAL A 104 4.82 3.82 19.86
C VAL A 104 4.54 3.46 18.39
N LEU A 105 5.57 3.55 17.55
CA LEU A 105 5.46 3.11 16.14
C LEU A 105 5.14 1.62 16.06
N GLY A 106 5.79 0.79 16.87
CA GLY A 106 5.50 -0.64 16.96
C GLY A 106 4.07 -0.92 17.41
N GLY A 107 3.60 -0.23 18.46
CA GLY A 107 2.22 -0.33 18.93
C GLY A 107 1.20 0.05 17.87
N ALA A 108 1.42 1.15 17.14
CA ALA A 108 0.55 1.58 16.06
C ALA A 108 0.48 0.53 14.94
N SER A 109 1.62 0.00 14.50
CA SER A 109 1.67 -1.05 13.48
C SER A 109 0.96 -2.34 13.92
N ILE A 110 1.07 -2.72 15.20
CA ILE A 110 0.36 -3.90 15.74
C ILE A 110 -1.15 -3.69 15.71
N VAL A 111 -1.65 -2.53 16.16
CA VAL A 111 -3.09 -2.24 16.16
C VAL A 111 -3.65 -2.34 14.74
N VAL A 112 -2.95 -1.74 13.78
CA VAL A 112 -3.31 -1.77 12.37
C VAL A 112 -3.30 -3.20 11.81
N SER A 113 -2.26 -3.98 12.13
CA SER A 113 -2.14 -5.38 11.68
C SER A 113 -3.20 -6.29 12.30
N VAL A 114 -3.59 -6.04 13.56
CA VAL A 114 -4.61 -6.81 14.28
C VAL A 114 -6.02 -6.45 13.81
N LEU A 115 -6.28 -5.19 13.47
CA LEU A 115 -7.58 -4.72 13.00
C LEU A 115 -7.98 -5.31 11.64
N LEU A 116 -7.01 -5.83 10.88
CA LEU A 116 -7.20 -6.39 9.54
C LEU A 116 -7.32 -7.92 9.51
N ARG A 117 -7.32 -8.59 10.66
CA ARG A 117 -7.67 -10.01 10.81
C ARG A 117 -9.14 -10.16 11.21
#